data_AF-A0A6G3TAV3-F1
#
_entry.id   AF-A0A6G3TAV3-F1
#
_cell.length_a   1.000
_cell.length_b   1.000
_cell.length_c   1.000
_cell.angle_alpha   90.00
_cell.angle_beta   90.00
_cell.angle_gamma   90.00
#
_symmetry.space_group_name_H-M   'P 1'
#
loop_
_entity.id
_entity.type
_entity.pdbx_description
1 polymer ?
#
loop_
_entity_poly.entity_id
_entity_poly.type
_entity_poly.pdbx_seq_one_letter_code
_entity_poly.pdbx_strand_id
1 'polypeptide(L)' 'AVPGLDARTVAVVRTRALGDPDVAPPGPAVPDTWRPWRSYALNHLRAAGEWENDR' A
#
# COMPACT_ATOMS: atom_id res chain seq x y z
N ALA A 1 -0.21 15.89 13.38
CA ALA A 1 0.29 14.50 13.33
C ALA A 1 0.00 13.82 14.67
N VAL A 2 -0.25 12.51 14.67
CA VAL A 2 -0.49 11.75 15.91
C VAL A 2 0.84 11.10 16.34
N PRO A 3 1.33 11.31 17.58
CA PRO A 3 2.54 10.67 18.06
C PRO A 3 2.46 9.14 17.96
N GLY A 4 3.52 8.51 17.43
CA GLY A 4 3.57 7.06 17.20
C GLY A 4 2.87 6.58 15.91
N LEU A 5 2.23 7.47 15.15
CA LEU A 5 1.60 7.11 13.87
C LEU A 5 2.48 7.50 12.69
N ASP A 6 3.22 6.54 12.14
CA ASP A 6 4.05 6.74 10.95
C ASP A 6 3.27 6.53 9.64
N ALA A 7 3.86 6.94 8.51
CA ALA A 7 3.23 6.85 7.20
C ALA A 7 2.87 5.40 6.81
N ARG A 8 3.64 4.42 7.29
CA ARG A 8 3.36 3.00 7.06
C ARG A 8 2.10 2.56 7.81
N THR A 9 1.97 2.96 9.07
CA THR A 9 0.82 2.66 9.92
C THR A 9 -0.43 3.32 9.35
N VAL A 10 -0.34 4.59 8.91
CA VAL A 10 -1.43 5.27 8.19
C VAL A 10 -1.85 4.49 6.95
N ALA A 11 -0.90 4.03 6.14
CA ALA A 11 -1.21 3.27 4.92
C ALA A 11 -1.95 1.96 5.24
N VAL A 12 -1.52 1.22 6.28
CA VAL A 12 -2.20 -0.02 6.71
C VAL A 12 -3.63 0.25 7.16
N VAL A 13 -3.86 1.30 7.97
CA VAL A 13 -5.20 1.67 8.43
C VAL A 13 -6.10 2.04 7.25
N ARG A 14 -5.62 2.88 6.33
CA ARG A 14 -6.41 3.29 5.16
C ARG A 14 -6.82 2.10 4.29
N THR A 15 -5.88 1.20 3.98
CA THR A 15 -6.17 0.05 3.13
C THR A 15 -7.10 -0.96 3.81
N ARG A 16 -6.89 -1.28 5.08
CA ARG A 16 -7.60 -2.41 5.75
C ARG A 16 -8.85 -1.98 6.49
N ALA A 17 -8.78 -0.90 7.26
CA ALA A 17 -9.90 -0.47 8.09
C ALA A 17 -10.87 0.43 7.34
N LEU A 18 -10.35 1.30 6.46
CA LEU A 18 -11.16 2.26 5.70
C LEU A 18 -11.47 1.80 4.27
N GLY A 19 -10.87 0.69 3.82
CA GLY A 19 -11.12 0.13 2.49
C GLY A 19 -10.62 1.01 1.34
N ASP A 20 -9.61 1.85 1.57
CA ASP A 20 -9.10 2.78 0.56
C ASP A 20 -8.42 2.02 -0.60
N PRO A 21 -8.94 2.14 -1.83
CA PRO A 21 -8.43 1.36 -2.96
C PRO A 21 -7.10 1.88 -3.52
N ASP A 22 -6.67 3.10 -3.17
CA ASP A 22 -5.56 3.79 -3.86
C ASP A 22 -4.40 4.20 -2.92
N VAL A 23 -3.96 3.28 -2.06
CA VAL A 23 -2.89 3.55 -1.08
C VAL A 23 -1.66 2.69 -1.34
N ALA A 24 -0.51 3.36 -1.48
CA ALA A 24 0.80 2.73 -1.48
C ALA A 24 1.47 2.93 -0.11
N PRO A 25 1.98 1.86 0.55
CA PRO A 25 2.81 2.02 1.73
C PRO A 25 4.14 2.69 1.37
N PRO A 26 4.79 3.41 2.30
CA PRO A 26 6.09 4.02 2.05
C PRO A 26 7.13 2.95 1.70
N GLY A 27 7.92 3.22 0.66
CA GLY A 27 8.85 2.25 0.06
C GLY A 27 9.05 2.51 -1.44
N PRO A 28 9.27 1.45 -2.25
CA PRO A 28 9.47 1.57 -3.70
C PRO A 28 8.37 2.37 -4.39
N ALA A 29 8.74 3.13 -5.40
CA ALA A 29 7.78 3.92 -6.18
C ALA A 29 6.80 2.97 -6.89
N VAL A 30 5.52 3.07 -6.51
CA VAL A 30 4.43 2.35 -7.16
C VAL A 30 4.01 3.13 -8.41
N PRO A 31 3.85 2.48 -9.58
CA PRO A 31 3.46 3.18 -10.81
C PRO A 31 2.16 3.97 -10.65
N ASP A 32 2.14 5.21 -11.15
CA ASP A 32 0.93 6.05 -11.17
C ASP A 32 -0.17 5.46 -12.06
N THR A 33 0.19 4.63 -13.03
CA THR A 33 -0.76 3.91 -13.90
C THR A 33 -1.64 2.91 -13.16
N TRP A 34 -1.29 2.53 -11.92
CA TRP A 34 -2.11 1.66 -11.08
C TRP A 34 -3.23 2.40 -10.35
N ARG A 35 -3.26 3.73 -10.40
CA ARG A 35 -4.39 4.50 -9.86
C ARG A 35 -5.67 4.19 -10.65
N PRO A 36 -6.84 4.12 -10.00
CA PRO A 36 -7.10 4.36 -8.57
C PRO A 36 -7.07 3.07 -7.70
N TRP A 37 -6.31 2.05 -8.09
CA TRP A 37 -6.37 0.70 -7.50
C TRP A 37 -5.02 0.21 -6.96
N ARG A 38 -4.14 1.12 -6.52
CA ARG A 38 -2.80 0.75 -6.02
C ARG A 38 -2.85 -0.26 -4.87
N SER A 39 -3.82 -0.16 -3.97
CA SER A 39 -4.00 -1.14 -2.88
C SER A 39 -4.24 -2.55 -3.42
N TYR A 40 -5.00 -2.67 -4.53
CA TYR A 40 -5.31 -3.95 -5.17
C TYR A 40 -4.13 -4.54 -5.92
N ALA A 41 -3.44 -3.73 -6.74
CA ALA A 41 -2.26 -4.18 -7.46
C ALA A 41 -1.20 -4.75 -6.50
N LEU A 42 -0.94 -4.04 -5.39
CA LEU A 42 -0.03 -4.51 -4.35
C LEU A 42 -0.49 -5.81 -3.66
N ASN A 43 -1.80 -5.96 -3.43
CA ASN A 43 -2.33 -7.19 -2.86
C ASN A 43 -2.22 -8.37 -3.83
N HIS A 44 -2.40 -8.15 -5.13
CA HIS A 44 -2.15 -9.17 -6.15
C HIS A 44 -0.68 -9.58 -6.21
N LEU A 45 0.25 -8.63 -6.20
CA LEU A 45 1.68 -8.95 -6.17
C LEU A 45 2.09 -9.72 -4.90
N ARG A 46 1.53 -9.36 -3.74
CA ARG A 46 1.75 -10.13 -2.50
C ARG A 46 1.20 -11.55 -2.60
N ALA A 47 -0.03 -11.70 -3.11
CA ALA A 47 -0.63 -13.02 -3.29
C ALA A 47 0.15 -13.89 -4.28
N ALA A 48 0.81 -13.26 -5.27
CA ALA A 48 1.70 -13.92 -6.23
C ALA A 48 3.12 -14.17 -5.69
N GLY A 49 3.48 -13.62 -4.52
CA GLY A 49 4.86 -13.67 -3.99
C GLY A 49 5.85 -12.73 -4.68
N GLU A 50 5.37 -11.81 -5.52
CA GLU A 50 6.17 -10.91 -6.33
C GLU A 50 6.50 -9.58 -5.62
N TRP A 51 5.79 -9.27 -4.52
CA TRP A 51 5.99 -8.01 -3.80
C TRP A 51 7.13 -8.03 -2.77
N GLU A 52 7.45 -9.19 -2.20
CA GLU A 52 8.46 -9.30 -1.14
C GLU A 52 9.88 -9.44 -1.67
N ASN A 53 10.05 -9.80 -2.94
CA ASN A 53 11.36 -9.87 -3.60
C ASN A 53 11.95 -8.50 -3.94
N ASP A 54 11.11 -7.46 -4.05
CA ASP A 54 11.47 -6.10 -4.45
C ASP A 54 11.57 -5.11 -3.26
N ARG A 55 11.50 -5.60 -2.02
CA ARG A 55 11.57 -4.80 -0.79
C ARG A 55 12.94 -4.74 -0.17
#